data_AF-A0A317LR25-F1
#
_entry.id   AF-A0A317LR25-F1
#
_cell.length_a   1.000
_cell.length_b   1.000
_cell.length_c   1.000
_cell.angle_alpha   90.00
_cell.angle_beta   90.00
_cell.angle_gamma   90.00
#
_symmetry.space_group_name_H-M   'P 1'
#
loop_
_entity.id
_entity.type
_entity.pdbx_description
1 polymer ?
#
loop_
_entity_poly.entity_id
_entity_poly.type
_entity_poly.pdbx_seq_one_letter_code
_entity_poly.pdbx_strand_id
1 'polypeptide(L)'
;MKTWTNEPAKPEVEALISEYFQLLQNGKLDDATELIGSEYDDWLDSLFVVWEDHYLIHEIPKDSSFDGKEWLNDLTWLKDLTIKPEMEWINDRYVWADFIYRDEPSGYVGEFCIKKIDEGYTVKRVIFKMA
;
A
#
# COMPACT_ATOMS: atom_id res chain seq x y z
N MET A 1 12.64 -8.26 -0.94
CA MET A 1 12.48 -7.06 -0.09
C MET A 1 13.75 -6.24 -0.15
N LYS A 2 13.67 -4.91 -0.22
CA LYS A 2 14.85 -4.04 -0.12
C LYS A 2 15.47 -4.13 1.28
N THR A 3 16.79 -4.19 1.34
CA THR A 3 17.57 -4.29 2.59
C THR A 3 18.66 -3.22 2.66
N TRP A 4 18.88 -2.69 3.86
CA TRP A 4 19.94 -1.72 4.16
C TRP A 4 20.86 -2.26 5.26
N THR A 5 22.17 -2.02 5.14
CA THR A 5 23.14 -2.40 6.19
C THR A 5 22.95 -1.59 7.48
N ASN A 6 22.60 -0.30 7.34
CA ASN A 6 22.32 0.61 8.46
C ASN A 6 20.83 0.95 8.49
N GLU A 7 20.34 1.48 9.62
CA GLU A 7 18.96 1.95 9.72
C GLU A 7 18.73 3.06 8.68
N PRO A 8 17.75 2.92 7.77
CA PRO A 8 17.54 3.89 6.70
C PRO A 8 17.02 5.21 7.27
N ALA A 9 17.41 6.32 6.64
CA ALA A 9 16.86 7.62 6.98
C ALA A 9 15.39 7.73 6.55
N LYS A 10 14.62 8.59 7.23
CA LYS A 10 13.19 8.79 6.94
C LYS A 10 12.89 9.06 5.45
N PRO A 11 13.61 9.95 4.75
CA PRO A 11 13.36 10.19 3.32
C PRO A 11 13.62 8.97 2.42
N GLU A 12 14.52 8.06 2.82
CA GLU A 12 14.76 6.83 2.06
C GLU A 12 13.59 5.85 2.17
N VAL A 13 12.94 5.82 3.33
CA VAL A 13 11.75 5.00 3.58
C VAL A 13 10.54 5.58 2.87
N GLU A 14 10.34 6.90 2.93
CA GLU A 14 9.25 7.58 2.21
C GLU A 14 9.36 7.38 0.70
N ALA A 15 10.58 7.50 0.14
CA ALA A 15 10.84 7.24 -1.27
C ALA A 15 10.53 5.78 -1.64
N LEU A 16 10.89 4.82 -0.77
CA LEU A 16 10.59 3.41 -1.00
C LEU A 16 9.07 3.13 -1.02
N ILE A 17 8.33 3.71 -0.08
CA ILE A 17 6.88 3.55 0.01
C ILE A 17 6.21 4.18 -1.22
N SER A 18 6.70 5.33 -1.66
CA SER A 18 6.20 5.99 -2.88
C SER A 18 6.44 5.13 -4.13
N GLU A 19 7.63 4.54 -4.26
CA GLU A 19 7.98 3.60 -5.33
C GLU A 19 7.09 2.34 -5.29
N TYR A 20 6.82 1.80 -4.10
CA TYR A 20 5.90 0.68 -3.91
C TYR A 20 4.51 0.98 -4.49
N PHE A 21 3.91 2.14 -4.17
CA PHE A 21 2.61 2.51 -4.74
C PHE A 21 2.66 2.77 -6.24
N GLN A 22 3.76 3.31 -6.78
CA GLN A 22 3.93 3.45 -8.23
C GLN A 22 3.97 2.08 -8.93
N LEU A 23 4.62 1.08 -8.34
CA LEU A 23 4.62 -0.29 -8.88
C LEU A 23 3.21 -0.89 -8.87
N LEU A 24 2.46 -0.69 -7.78
CA LEU A 24 1.06 -1.11 -7.67
C LEU A 24 0.19 -0.48 -8.77
N GLN A 25 0.26 0.84 -8.97
CA GLN A 25 -0.50 1.52 -10.03
C GLN A 25 -0.17 1.01 -11.44
N ASN A 26 1.05 0.51 -11.65
CA ASN A 26 1.49 -0.07 -12.91
C ASN A 26 1.18 -1.59 -13.02
N GLY A 27 0.49 -2.19 -12.05
CA GLY A 27 0.14 -3.61 -12.03
C GLY A 27 1.33 -4.54 -11.79
N LYS A 28 2.45 -4.02 -11.27
CA LYS A 28 3.70 -4.77 -11.05
C LYS A 28 3.74 -5.35 -9.64
N LEU A 29 2.86 -6.31 -9.35
CA LEU A 29 2.66 -6.84 -8.00
C LEU A 29 3.88 -7.58 -7.45
N ASP A 30 4.55 -8.36 -8.30
CA ASP A 30 5.76 -9.11 -7.91
C ASP A 30 6.87 -8.13 -7.52
N ASP A 31 7.14 -7.13 -8.36
CA ASP A 31 8.12 -6.07 -8.07
C ASP A 31 7.77 -5.32 -6.77
N ALA A 32 6.48 -5.00 -6.55
CA ALA A 32 6.03 -4.29 -5.35
C ALA A 32 6.27 -5.14 -4.08
N THR A 33 5.92 -6.42 -4.13
CA THR A 33 6.10 -7.38 -3.02
C THR A 33 7.59 -7.66 -2.76
N GLU A 34 8.39 -7.69 -3.82
CA GLU A 34 9.84 -7.78 -3.72
C GLU A 34 10.49 -6.49 -3.21
N LEU A 35 9.83 -5.34 -3.34
CA LEU A 35 10.33 -4.06 -2.83
C LEU A 35 10.04 -3.92 -1.33
N ILE A 36 8.76 -4.02 -0.96
CA ILE A 36 8.26 -3.96 0.42
C ILE A 36 7.50 -5.25 0.70
N GLY A 37 7.96 -6.02 1.69
CA GLY A 37 7.21 -7.21 2.12
C GLY A 37 6.07 -6.85 3.06
N SER A 38 5.17 -7.79 3.27
CA SER A 38 4.04 -7.63 4.19
C SER A 38 4.25 -8.45 5.47
N GLU A 39 3.69 -7.98 6.57
CA GLU A 39 3.61 -8.77 7.81
C GLU A 39 2.57 -9.90 7.68
N TYR A 40 1.51 -9.67 6.89
CA TYR A 40 0.45 -10.63 6.59
C TYR A 40 0.26 -10.78 5.08
N ASP A 41 -0.12 -11.98 4.64
CA ASP A 41 -0.40 -12.31 3.23
C ASP A 41 -1.83 -11.93 2.83
N ASP A 42 -2.24 -10.70 3.18
CA ASP A 42 -3.58 -10.14 2.98
C ASP A 42 -3.56 -8.82 2.22
N TRP A 43 -2.39 -8.42 1.74
CA TRP A 43 -2.13 -7.05 1.32
C TRP A 43 -2.97 -6.64 0.11
N LEU A 44 -3.18 -7.57 -0.83
CA LEU A 44 -3.93 -7.28 -2.05
C LEU A 44 -5.43 -7.27 -1.78
N ASP A 45 -5.95 -8.21 -0.97
CA ASP A 45 -7.34 -8.16 -0.50
C ASP A 45 -7.58 -6.87 0.30
N SER A 46 -6.61 -6.42 1.11
CA SER A 46 -6.71 -5.17 1.86
C SER A 46 -6.75 -3.93 0.96
N LEU A 47 -5.95 -3.88 -0.13
CA LEU A 47 -6.04 -2.79 -1.12
C LEU A 47 -7.38 -2.80 -1.83
N PHE A 48 -7.91 -3.98 -2.14
CA PHE A 48 -9.20 -4.09 -2.80
C PHE A 48 -10.30 -3.51 -1.92
N VAL A 49 -10.31 -3.80 -0.62
CA VAL A 49 -11.27 -3.20 0.33
C VAL A 49 -11.18 -1.67 0.34
N VAL A 50 -9.97 -1.10 0.35
CA VAL A 50 -9.78 0.36 0.29
C VAL A 50 -10.37 0.94 -0.99
N TRP A 51 -10.12 0.31 -2.14
CA TRP A 51 -10.66 0.75 -3.41
C TRP A 51 -12.18 0.58 -3.49
N GLU A 52 -12.70 -0.56 -3.03
CA GLU A 52 -14.10 -0.94 -3.09
C GLU A 52 -14.97 0.02 -2.27
N ASP A 53 -14.55 0.34 -1.04
CA ASP A 53 -15.28 1.25 -0.15
C ASP A 53 -15.49 2.63 -0.82
N HIS A 54 -14.47 3.14 -1.52
CA HIS A 54 -14.58 4.39 -2.29
C HIS A 54 -15.39 4.21 -3.57
N TYR A 55 -15.12 3.16 -4.35
CA TYR A 55 -15.80 2.91 -5.60
C TYR A 55 -17.32 2.85 -5.42
N LEU A 56 -17.79 2.15 -4.39
CA LEU A 56 -19.22 1.95 -4.11
C LEU A 56 -19.94 3.22 -3.63
N ILE A 57 -19.22 4.26 -3.21
CA ILE A 57 -19.81 5.58 -2.94
C ILE A 57 -20.18 6.30 -4.25
N HIS A 58 -19.41 6.08 -5.33
CA HIS A 58 -19.54 6.80 -6.58
C HIS A 58 -20.25 6.02 -7.68
N GLU A 59 -20.18 4.69 -7.66
CA GLU A 59 -20.66 3.83 -8.72
C GLU A 59 -21.56 2.70 -8.19
N ILE A 60 -22.54 2.29 -8.99
CA ILE A 60 -23.38 1.12 -8.73
C ILE A 60 -22.84 -0.03 -9.58
N PRO A 61 -22.36 -1.14 -8.99
CA PRO A 61 -21.89 -2.30 -9.74
C PRO A 61 -22.94 -2.79 -10.73
N LYS A 62 -22.50 -3.15 -11.93
CA LYS A 62 -23.39 -3.65 -13.00
C LYS A 62 -23.83 -5.09 -12.76
N ASP A 63 -23.05 -5.84 -12.00
CA ASP A 63 -23.28 -7.24 -11.64
C ASP A 63 -22.52 -7.60 -10.35
N SER A 64 -22.61 -8.87 -9.95
CA SER A 64 -21.98 -9.42 -8.73
C SER A 64 -20.51 -9.82 -8.90
N SER A 65 -19.83 -9.44 -10.00
CA SER A 65 -18.39 -9.71 -10.16
C SER A 65 -17.54 -9.11 -9.02
N PHE A 66 -18.07 -8.08 -8.36
CA PHE A 66 -17.55 -7.46 -7.13
C PHE A 66 -17.53 -8.39 -5.92
N ASP A 67 -18.54 -9.26 -5.76
CA ASP A 67 -18.65 -10.16 -4.60
C ASP A 67 -17.68 -11.35 -4.66
N GLY A 68 -17.03 -11.57 -5.82
CA GLY A 68 -16.06 -12.63 -6.05
C GLY A 68 -14.62 -12.12 -6.12
N LYS A 69 -13.64 -13.03 -6.18
CA LYS A 69 -12.23 -12.69 -6.43
C LYS A 69 -11.92 -12.40 -7.92
N GLU A 70 -12.91 -12.00 -8.71
CA GLU A 70 -12.73 -11.75 -10.14
C GLU A 70 -11.83 -10.54 -10.42
N TRP A 71 -11.79 -9.58 -9.49
CA TRP A 71 -10.89 -8.44 -9.47
C TRP A 71 -9.39 -8.82 -9.45
N LEU A 72 -9.04 -10.07 -9.12
CA LEU A 72 -7.66 -10.57 -9.26
C LEU A 72 -7.23 -10.72 -10.73
N ASN A 73 -8.18 -10.85 -11.66
CA ASN A 73 -7.89 -11.03 -13.08
C ASN A 73 -7.71 -9.71 -13.83
N ASP A 74 -8.20 -8.60 -13.26
CA ASP A 74 -8.08 -7.26 -13.80
C ASP A 74 -7.63 -6.29 -12.71
N LEU A 75 -6.35 -5.93 -12.74
CA LEU A 75 -5.71 -5.06 -11.76
C LEU A 75 -5.80 -3.56 -12.13
N THR A 76 -6.61 -3.19 -13.13
CA THR A 76 -6.70 -1.79 -13.56
C THR A 76 -7.22 -0.85 -12.48
N TRP A 77 -7.97 -1.35 -11.51
CA TRP A 77 -8.45 -0.61 -10.34
C TRP A 77 -7.31 -0.07 -9.45
N LEU A 78 -6.13 -0.69 -9.45
CA LEU A 78 -4.97 -0.20 -8.69
C LEU A 78 -4.52 1.20 -9.15
N LYS A 79 -4.83 1.60 -10.38
CA LYS A 79 -4.52 2.95 -10.89
C LYS A 79 -5.27 4.04 -10.13
N ASP A 80 -6.41 3.71 -9.56
CA ASP A 80 -7.23 4.64 -8.81
C ASP A 80 -6.63 4.92 -7.43
N LEU A 81 -5.77 4.04 -6.91
CA LEU A 81 -5.17 4.17 -5.58
C LEU A 81 -3.74 4.71 -5.64
N THR A 82 -3.43 5.64 -4.75
CA THR A 82 -2.08 6.10 -4.44
C THR A 82 -2.03 6.57 -2.98
N ILE A 83 -0.99 7.30 -2.60
CA ILE A 83 -0.86 7.93 -1.28
C ILE A 83 -0.55 9.42 -1.38
N LYS A 84 -0.80 10.15 -0.29
CA LYS A 84 -0.31 11.53 -0.16
C LYS A 84 1.23 11.56 -0.21
N PRO A 85 1.82 12.61 -0.79
CA PRO A 85 3.27 12.81 -0.76
C PRO A 85 3.81 12.93 0.67
N GLU A 86 3.06 13.62 1.54
CA GLU A 86 3.39 13.76 2.94
C GLU A 86 3.02 12.50 3.72
N MET A 87 4.00 11.92 4.41
CA MET A 87 3.80 10.76 5.29
C MET A 87 3.99 11.16 6.76
N GLU A 88 3.22 10.54 7.65
CA GLU A 88 3.26 10.83 9.08
C GLU A 88 4.13 9.80 9.82
N TRP A 89 5.23 10.26 10.42
CA TRP A 89 6.06 9.41 11.27
C TRP A 89 5.52 9.37 12.70
N ILE A 90 5.08 8.19 13.11
CA ILE A 90 4.53 7.94 14.46
C ILE A 90 5.65 7.84 15.50
N ASN A 91 6.82 7.33 15.07
CA ASN A 91 8.07 7.32 15.84
C ASN A 91 9.24 7.14 14.86
N ASP A 92 10.39 6.65 15.32
CA ASP A 92 11.57 6.45 14.46
C ASP A 92 11.43 5.25 13.52
N ARG A 93 10.44 4.38 13.71
CA ARG A 93 10.28 3.14 12.95
C ARG A 93 8.98 3.03 12.19
N TYR A 94 7.89 3.65 12.67
CA TYR A 94 6.57 3.52 12.07
C TYR A 94 6.21 4.78 11.31
N VAL A 95 5.69 4.59 10.10
CA VAL A 95 5.23 5.65 9.21
C VAL A 95 3.86 5.30 8.64
N TRP A 96 3.01 6.30 8.56
CA TRP A 96 1.66 6.25 8.02
C TRP A 96 1.61 6.99 6.70
N ALA A 97 1.03 6.34 5.69
CA ALA A 97 0.79 6.91 4.37
C ALA A 97 -0.72 6.94 4.10
N ASP A 98 -1.30 8.14 4.01
CA ASP A 98 -2.71 8.33 3.71
C ASP A 98 -3.02 7.90 2.28
N PHE A 99 -4.01 7.04 2.09
CA PHE A 99 -4.47 6.62 0.76
C PHE A 99 -5.27 7.73 0.07
N ILE A 100 -5.02 7.89 -1.23
CA ILE A 100 -5.77 8.73 -2.15
C ILE A 100 -6.46 7.83 -3.17
N TYR A 101 -7.75 8.06 -3.40
CA TYR A 101 -8.55 7.49 -4.49
C TYR A 101 -8.84 8.58 -5.53
N ARG A 102 -8.34 8.45 -6.77
CA ARG A 102 -8.58 9.42 -7.87
C ARG A 102 -8.50 10.91 -7.44
N ASP A 103 -7.43 11.27 -6.75
CA ASP A 103 -7.17 12.62 -6.18
C ASP A 103 -8.01 13.02 -4.95
N GLU A 104 -8.85 12.14 -4.43
CA GLU A 104 -9.64 12.35 -3.21
C GLU A 104 -9.07 11.56 -2.01
N PRO A 105 -9.10 12.09 -0.78
CA PRO A 105 -8.73 11.33 0.40
C PRO A 105 -9.64 10.13 0.60
N SER A 106 -9.06 8.94 0.74
CA SER A 106 -9.85 7.74 1.01
C SER A 106 -10.30 7.65 2.48
N GLY A 107 -9.59 8.27 3.42
CA GLY A 107 -9.81 7.99 4.84
C GLY A 107 -9.29 6.62 5.28
N TYR A 108 -8.49 5.96 4.45
CA TYR A 108 -7.64 4.84 4.84
C TYR A 108 -6.18 5.27 4.95
N VAL A 109 -5.44 4.56 5.79
CA VAL A 109 -4.02 4.75 6.02
C VAL A 109 -3.27 3.43 5.91
N GLY A 110 -2.12 3.47 5.24
CA GLY A 110 -1.17 2.38 5.24
C GLY A 110 -0.09 2.56 6.28
N GLU A 111 0.04 1.59 7.18
CA GLU A 111 1.08 1.56 8.20
C GLU A 111 2.26 0.71 7.74
N PHE A 112 3.44 1.31 7.73
CA PHE A 112 4.70 0.66 7.38
C PHE A 112 5.67 0.77 8.55
N CYS A 113 6.58 -0.21 8.68
CA CYS A 113 7.57 -0.20 9.74
C CYS A 113 8.98 -0.55 9.23
N ILE A 114 9.98 0.13 9.79
CA ILE A 114 11.38 -0.28 9.71
C ILE A 114 11.57 -1.48 10.64
N LYS A 115 11.94 -2.63 10.06
CA LYS A 115 12.18 -3.88 10.76
C LYS A 115 13.66 -4.24 10.69
N LYS A 116 14.27 -4.45 11.85
CA LYS A 116 15.62 -5.03 11.93
C LYS A 116 15.55 -6.53 11.61
N ILE A 117 16.44 -6.99 10.75
CA ILE A 117 16.63 -8.38 10.35
C ILE A 117 18.10 -8.77 10.53
N ASP A 118 18.43 -10.05 10.37
CA ASP A 118 19.81 -10.54 10.55
C ASP A 118 20.82 -9.83 9.64
N GLU A 119 20.38 -9.47 8.43
CA GLU A 119 21.21 -8.84 7.38
C GLU A 119 21.18 -7.31 7.41
N GLY A 120 20.49 -6.70 8.39
CA GLY A 120 20.38 -5.24 8.52
C GLY A 120 18.95 -4.77 8.78
N TYR A 121 18.41 -3.93 7.91
CA TYR A 121 17.09 -3.32 8.05
C TYR A 121 16.28 -3.48 6.77
N THR A 122 14.97 -3.60 6.90
CA THR A 122 14.01 -3.60 5.79
C THR A 122 12.78 -2.81 6.18
N VAL A 123 11.91 -2.50 5.20
CA VAL A 123 10.60 -1.89 5.44
C VAL A 123 9.55 -2.94 5.16
N LYS A 124 8.57 -3.04 6.07
CA LYS A 124 7.41 -3.91 5.90
C LYS A 124 6.10 -3.14 5.97
N ARG A 125 5.13 -3.58 5.17
CA ARG A 125 3.73 -3.21 5.34
C ARG A 125 3.16 -3.94 6.54
N VAL A 126 2.71 -3.21 7.55
CA VAL A 126 2.10 -3.76 8.76
C VAL A 126 0.62 -4.04 8.49
N ILE A 127 -0.15 -3.01 8.14
CA ILE A 127 -1.61 -3.10 7.93
C ILE A 127 -2.11 -1.92 7.09
N PHE A 128 -3.24 -2.11 6.39
CA PHE A 128 -4.08 -1.04 5.86
C PHE A 128 -5.35 -0.95 6.71
N LYS A 129 -5.68 0.25 7.20
CA LYS A 129 -6.78 0.46 8.16
C LYS A 129 -7.47 1.79 7.89
N MET A 130 -8.70 1.93 8.37
CA MET A 130 -9.39 3.22 8.39
C MET A 130 -8.64 4.19 9.32
N ALA A 131 -8.47 5.43 8.87
CA ALA A 131 -7.76 6.50 9.57
C ALA A 131 -8.52 7.03 10.79
#